data_AF-A0AAP4A3D5-F1
#
_entry.id   AF-A0AAP4A3D5-F1
#
_cell.length_a   1.000
_cell.length_b   1.000
_cell.length_c   1.000
_cell.angle_alpha   90.00
_cell.angle_beta   90.00
_cell.angle_gamma   90.00
#
_symmetry.space_group_name_H-M   'P 1'
#
loop_
_entity.id
_entity.type
_entity.pdbx_description
1 polymer ?
#
loop_
_entity_poly.entity_id
_entity_poly.type
_entity_poly.pdbx_seq_one_letter_code
_entity_poly.pdbx_strand_id
1 'polypeptide(L)' 'MARTQTQKALSKAKRAGIYCAAQSRKTNDHYGEISQHIRMKPTKQEQLQKIKHKKRIVQSDASFFCL' A
#
# COMPACT_ATOMS: atom_id res chain seq x y z
N MET A 1 -11.76 -19.76 -0.75
CA MET A 1 -11.13 -19.16 0.45
C MET A 1 -12.08 -19.28 1.63
N ALA A 2 -11.61 -19.84 2.74
CA ALA A 2 -12.41 -19.89 3.96
C ALA A 2 -12.55 -18.47 4.55
N ARG A 3 -13.77 -18.08 4.93
CA ARG A 3 -14.02 -16.80 5.61
C ARG A 3 -13.45 -16.81 7.02
N THR A 4 -12.92 -15.69 7.48
CA THR A 4 -12.46 -15.53 8.86
C THR A 4 -13.63 -15.59 9.84
N GLN A 5 -13.35 -15.90 11.10
CA GLN A 5 -14.37 -15.99 12.15
C GLN A 5 -15.12 -14.65 12.35
N THR A 6 -14.41 -13.52 12.26
CA THR A 6 -14.99 -12.18 12.37
C THR A 6 -15.98 -11.89 11.25
N GLN A 7 -15.65 -12.22 10.01
CA GLN A 7 -16.55 -12.06 8.86
C GLN A 7 -17.82 -12.91 9.02
N LYS A 8 -17.68 -14.14 9.55
CA LYS A 8 -18.84 -15.01 9.84
C LYS A 8 -19.73 -14.42 10.94
N ALA A 9 -19.15 -13.87 12.00
CA ALA A 9 -19.89 -13.22 13.09
C ALA A 9 -20.66 -11.99 12.61
N LEU A 10 -20.04 -11.13 11.80
CA LEU A 10 -20.69 -9.97 11.18
C LEU A 10 -21.86 -10.39 10.28
N SER A 11 -21.66 -11.42 9.47
CA SER A 11 -22.71 -11.95 8.57
C SER A 11 -23.88 -12.57 9.33
N LYS A 12 -23.64 -13.24 10.47
CA LYS A 12 -24.71 -13.76 11.34
C LYS A 12 -25.50 -12.62 11.98
N ALA A 13 -24.81 -11.62 12.53
CA ALA A 13 -25.43 -10.45 13.16
C ALA A 13 -26.31 -9.67 12.18
N LYS A 14 -25.80 -9.41 10.96
CA LYS A 14 -26.55 -8.75 9.88
C LYS A 14 -27.83 -9.50 9.51
N ARG A 15 -27.79 -10.83 9.46
CA ARG A 15 -28.97 -11.67 9.16
C ARG A 15 -30.02 -11.64 10.27
N ALA A 16 -29.58 -11.63 11.52
CA ALA A 16 -30.46 -11.61 12.68
C ALA A 16 -30.93 -10.19 13.06
N GLY A 17 -30.43 -9.14 12.41
CA GLY A 17 -30.74 -7.75 12.76
C GLY A 17 -30.20 -7.34 14.14
N ILE A 18 -29.24 -8.10 14.69
CA ILE A 18 -28.68 -7.85 16.03
C ILE A 18 -27.31 -7.21 15.92
N TYR A 19 -26.93 -6.50 16.98
CA TYR A 19 -25.59 -5.96 17.13
C TYR A 19 -24.59 -7.07 17.50
N CYS A 20 -23.34 -6.96 17.04
CA CYS A 20 -22.24 -7.77 17.54
C CYS A 20 -20.98 -6.93 17.79
N ALA A 21 -20.19 -7.30 18.80
CA ALA A 21 -18.98 -6.56 19.18
C ALA A 21 -17.92 -6.46 18.06
N ALA A 22 -18.02 -7.29 17.02
CA ALA A 22 -17.15 -7.16 15.85
C ALA A 22 -17.50 -5.95 14.98
N GLN A 23 -18.72 -5.40 15.07
CA GLN A 23 -19.17 -4.22 14.31
C GLN A 23 -18.53 -2.91 14.80
N SER A 24 -18.16 -2.81 16.08
CA SER A 24 -17.45 -1.64 16.61
C SER A 24 -15.94 -1.66 16.36
N ARG A 25 -15.40 -2.75 15.78
CA ARG A 25 -13.96 -2.80 15.49
C ARG A 25 -13.65 -1.88 14.32
N LYS A 26 -12.54 -1.14 14.43
CA LYS A 26 -12.03 -0.29 13.34
C LYS A 26 -11.78 -1.13 12.09
N THR A 27 -12.45 -0.79 11.01
CA THR A 27 -12.27 -1.35 9.66
C THR A 27 -11.20 -0.57 8.89
N ASN A 28 -10.94 -1.00 7.66
CA ASN A 28 -10.03 -0.31 6.75
C ASN A 28 -10.46 1.14 6.45
N ASP A 29 -11.72 1.51 6.69
CA ASP A 29 -12.16 2.90 6.56
C ASP A 29 -11.50 3.81 7.61
N HIS A 30 -11.05 3.24 8.73
CA HIS A 30 -10.27 3.92 9.77
C HIS A 30 -8.76 3.79 9.54
N TYR A 31 -8.32 3.62 8.28
CA TYR A 31 -6.92 3.39 7.94
C TYR A 31 -5.96 4.41 8.56
N GLY A 32 -6.36 5.68 8.62
CA GLY A 32 -5.58 6.75 9.24
C GLY A 32 -5.31 6.53 10.74
N GLU A 33 -6.24 5.90 11.44
CA GLU A 33 -6.12 5.59 12.88
C GLU A 33 -5.42 4.24 13.13
N ILE A 34 -5.49 3.31 12.16
CA ILE A 34 -4.87 1.99 12.23
C ILE A 34 -3.39 2.04 11.81
N SER A 35 -3.04 2.92 10.88
CA SER A 35 -1.68 3.08 10.35
C SER A 35 -0.75 3.73 11.38
N GLN A 36 -0.32 2.96 12.38
CA GLN A 36 0.60 3.39 13.43
C GLN A 36 2.09 3.17 13.08
N HIS A 37 2.39 2.60 11.92
CA HIS A 37 3.78 2.33 11.54
C HIS A 37 4.53 3.64 11.24
N ILE A 38 5.79 3.69 11.66
CA ILE A 38 6.68 4.80 11.32
C ILE A 38 6.95 4.74 9.81
N ARG A 39 6.63 5.84 9.12
CA ARG A 39 6.90 5.97 7.68
C ARG A 39 8.36 6.41 7.48
N MET A 40 9.21 5.46 7.13
CA MET A 40 10.59 5.73 6.80
C MET A 40 10.72 6.17 5.34
N LYS A 41 11.58 7.14 5.07
CA LYS A 41 11.97 7.47 3.70
C LYS A 41 12.88 6.36 3.16
N PRO A 42 12.80 6.06 1.86
CA PRO A 42 13.64 5.02 1.28
C PRO A 42 15.11 5.40 1.39
N THR A 43 15.95 4.39 1.63
CA THR A 43 17.40 4.59 1.79
C THR A 43 18.05 4.95 0.47
N LYS A 44 19.30 5.48 0.51
CA LYS A 44 20.07 5.78 -0.70
C LYS A 44 20.20 4.56 -1.61
N GLN A 45 20.38 3.36 -1.04
CA GLN A 45 20.48 2.12 -1.81
C GLN A 45 19.16 1.78 -2.53
N GLU A 46 18.02 1.86 -1.83
CA GLU A 46 16.69 1.62 -2.40
C GLU A 46 16.35 2.64 -3.49
N GLN A 47 16.77 3.89 -3.32
CA GLN A 47 16.54 4.95 -4.32
C GLN A 47 17.38 4.73 -5.58
N LEU A 48 18.65 4.33 -5.45
CA LEU A 48 19.56 4.12 -6.59
C LEU A 48 19.22 2.85 -7.39
N GLN A 49 18.75 1.80 -6.74
CA GLN A 49 18.31 0.57 -7.42
C GLN A 49 16.97 0.77 -8.14
N LYS A 50 16.18 1.77 -7.72
CA LYS A 50 14.91 2.08 -8.36
C LYS A 50 15.15 2.84 -9.67
N ILE A 51 15.21 2.10 -10.78
CA ILE A 51 15.20 2.71 -12.13
C ILE A 51 13.80 3.26 -12.40
N LYS A 52 13.52 4.49 -11.93
CA LYS A 52 12.24 5.17 -12.14
C LYS A 52 12.12 5.73 -13.56
N HIS A 53 13.21 6.24 -14.11
CA HIS A 53 13.27 6.80 -15.46
C HIS A 53 14.48 6.17 -16.17
N LYS A 54 14.21 5.38 -17.23
CA LYS A 54 15.29 4.86 -18.09
C LYS A 54 15.83 6.01 -18.92
N LYS A 55 17.05 6.47 -18.63
CA LYS A 55 17.78 7.30 -19.59
C LYS A 55 18.06 6.43 -20.81
N ARG A 56 17.65 6.89 -22.00
CA ARG A 56 18.22 6.35 -23.24
C ARG A 56 19.68 6.77 -23.25
N ILE A 57 20.58 5.82 -23.02
CA ILE A 57 21.99 6.01 -23.35
C ILE A 57 22.03 5.99 -24.86
N VAL A 58 21.98 7.17 -25.48
CA VAL A 58 22.24 7.29 -26.90
C VAL A 58 23.74 7.03 -27.06
N GLN A 59 24.10 5.84 -27.53
CA GLN A 59 25.41 5.62 -28.15
C GLN A 59 25.39 6.38 -29.47
N SER A 60 25.63 7.68 -29.39
CA SER A 60 26.02 8.47 -30.53
C SER A 60 27.52 8.64 -30.37
N ASP A 61 28.29 8.06 -31.28
CA ASP A 61 29.73 8.30 -31.44
C ASP A 61 30.02 9.74 -31.92
N ALA A 62 29.35 10.74 -31.36
CA ALA A 62 29.57 12.14 -31.71
C ALA A 62 29.34 13.05 -30.51
N SER A 63 30.46 13.67 -30.12
CA SER A 63 30.66 14.78 -29.21
C SER A 63 29.56 15.85 -29.23
N PHE A 64 29.27 16.37 -28.04
CA PHE A 64 28.60 17.66 -27.84
C PHE A 64 29.12 18.69 -28.87
N PHE A 65 28.27 19.07 -29.82
CA PHE A 65 28.54 20.21 -30.68
C PHE A 65 28.38 21.48 -29.83
N CYS A 66 29.50 22.12 -29.54
CA CYS A 66 29.52 23.55 -29.23
C CYS A 66 29.08 24.33 -30.47
N LEU A 67 27.93 24.98 -30.40
CA LEU A 67 27.65 26.28 -31.03
C LEU A 67 26.78 27.09 -30.07
#